data_AF-A0A7G5H153-F1
#
_entry.id   AF-A0A7G5H153-F1
#
_cell.length_a   1.000
_cell.length_b   1.000
_cell.length_c   1.000
_cell.angle_alpha   90.00
_cell.angle_beta   90.00
_cell.angle_gamma   90.00
#
_symmetry.space_group_name_H-M   'P 1'
#
loop_
_entity.id
_entity.type
_entity.pdbx_description
1 polymer ?
#
loop_
_entity_poly.entity_id
_entity_poly.type
_entity_poly.pdbx_seq_one_letter_code
_entity_poly.pdbx_strand_id
1 'polypeptide(L)'
;MKKTGWLAIGFLLLIKTGYACTIVSAAMKGEVFAAANEDYDNPFSKVWFNPPAKGRYGTICFGFPDLQSQAAINEYGLFFDFTAIGLNPAQYSLKKPYYGSLFLDILGQCRNVSEALEFLQTHDYPFSSQALLADAEGNSVIINAGSKVKRTGHYQISTNFNVCQLATKQYSCGRYDIADQMLNHAKSLSMPFFRQLLSLTHQEGGDPTQYSMICDLKRGIVSVYLYHNYEQAYQIDIKRELQKGYRVENLADHFSPSFAYQSWAKRHPEYGREMLLSEVAKQGLDQTLTYYQGLTANPAIKDSVNTMLMDAGMVFLRRSYGQYSTGNWWLYLYQFPQSYAIWHATDANIQAASRLFSSVVEQGCPKGLEAVTYELFAYTNLVQNKVALARQYYEKSLAIAPPR
;
A
#
# COMPACT_ATOMS: atom_id res chain seq x y z
N MET A 1 -53.42 37.22 13.32
CA MET A 1 -52.02 37.24 13.82
C MET A 1 -51.58 35.80 14.04
N LYS A 2 -50.93 35.19 13.03
CA LYS A 2 -50.49 33.78 13.06
C LYS A 2 -49.05 33.72 13.60
N LYS A 3 -48.87 32.97 14.69
CA LYS A 3 -47.55 32.63 15.27
C LYS A 3 -46.88 31.60 14.35
N THR A 4 -45.77 31.95 13.73
CA THR A 4 -44.87 30.99 13.06
C THR A 4 -43.73 30.67 14.03
N GLY A 5 -43.79 29.47 14.61
CA GLY A 5 -42.71 28.90 15.40
C GLY A 5 -41.57 28.48 14.49
N TRP A 6 -40.36 28.91 14.83
CA TRP A 6 -39.12 28.50 14.17
C TRP A 6 -38.74 27.10 14.67
N LEU A 7 -38.78 26.11 13.79
CA LEU A 7 -38.16 24.80 14.01
C LEU A 7 -36.66 24.93 13.73
N ALA A 8 -35.87 24.93 14.80
CA ALA A 8 -34.42 24.78 14.71
C ALA A 8 -34.10 23.34 14.27
N ILE A 9 -33.80 23.17 12.98
CA ILE A 9 -33.23 21.94 12.45
C ILE A 9 -31.77 21.90 12.91
N GLY A 10 -31.50 21.08 13.93
CA GLY A 10 -30.16 20.80 14.40
C GLY A 10 -29.33 20.17 13.29
N PHE A 11 -28.31 20.88 12.85
CA PHE A 11 -27.30 20.37 11.93
C PHE A 11 -26.46 19.34 12.71
N LEU A 12 -26.78 18.05 12.57
CA LEU A 12 -25.91 16.97 13.00
C LEU A 12 -24.66 17.02 12.12
N LEU A 13 -23.59 17.63 12.66
CA LEU A 13 -22.25 17.49 12.14
C LEU A 13 -21.87 16.01 12.24
N LEU A 14 -22.09 15.27 11.15
CA LEU A 14 -21.44 14.00 10.90
C LEU A 14 -19.95 14.29 10.77
N ILE A 15 -19.23 14.20 11.89
CA ILE A 15 -17.78 14.14 11.88
C ILE A 15 -17.45 12.82 11.16
N LYS A 16 -17.11 12.90 9.87
CA LYS A 16 -16.46 11.79 9.18
C LYS A 16 -15.07 11.64 9.78
N THR A 17 -14.95 10.82 10.82
CA THR A 17 -13.65 10.26 11.22
C THR A 17 -13.28 9.21 10.20
N GLY A 18 -12.71 9.65 9.07
CA GLY A 18 -12.21 8.78 8.02
C GLY A 18 -10.76 8.36 8.30
N TYR A 19 -10.49 7.11 7.95
CA TYR A 19 -9.22 6.39 7.95
C TYR A 19 -8.76 5.93 9.31
N ALA A 20 -8.84 4.61 9.49
CA ALA A 20 -8.55 3.89 10.70
C ALA A 20 -7.49 2.83 10.33
N CYS A 21 -6.34 2.77 10.97
CA CYS A 21 -5.45 1.62 10.99
C CYS A 21 -5.07 1.44 12.47
N THR A 22 -4.80 0.23 12.92
CA THR A 22 -4.30 0.01 14.28
C THR A 22 -3.03 -0.79 14.17
N ILE A 23 -1.92 -0.23 14.63
CA ILE A 23 -0.61 -0.89 14.62
C ILE A 23 -0.12 -0.96 16.06
N VAL A 24 0.34 -2.13 16.48
CA VAL A 24 0.93 -2.35 17.80
C VAL A 24 2.28 -3.03 17.66
N SER A 25 3.22 -2.66 18.53
CA SER A 25 4.45 -3.41 18.77
C SER A 25 4.56 -3.71 20.26
N ALA A 26 4.97 -4.92 20.62
CA ALA A 26 5.25 -5.24 22.01
C ALA A 26 6.42 -6.23 22.15
N ALA A 27 7.18 -6.06 23.23
CA ALA A 27 8.26 -6.95 23.63
C ALA A 27 8.18 -7.24 25.13
N MET A 28 8.09 -8.52 25.49
CA MET A 28 7.97 -8.96 26.88
C MET A 28 8.56 -10.36 27.05
N LYS A 29 9.40 -10.56 28.07
CA LYS A 29 9.96 -11.87 28.45
C LYS A 29 10.59 -12.63 27.27
N GLY A 30 11.26 -11.92 26.37
CA GLY A 30 11.93 -12.48 25.21
C GLY A 30 11.05 -12.73 23.98
N GLU A 31 9.73 -12.50 24.08
CA GLU A 31 8.80 -12.51 22.95
C GLU A 31 8.66 -11.10 22.35
N VAL A 32 8.65 -10.99 21.02
CA VAL A 32 8.62 -9.71 20.30
C VAL A 32 7.70 -9.81 19.09
N PHE A 33 6.68 -8.95 19.07
CA PHE A 33 5.67 -8.96 18.03
C PHE A 33 5.36 -7.55 17.52
N ALA A 34 5.00 -7.48 16.24
CA ALA A 34 4.22 -6.38 15.70
C ALA A 34 2.90 -6.93 15.15
N ALA A 35 1.82 -6.15 15.22
CA ALA A 35 0.53 -6.57 14.70
C ALA A 35 -0.23 -5.35 14.16
N ALA A 36 -0.98 -5.54 13.08
CA ALA A 36 -1.71 -4.44 12.47
C ALA A 36 -3.05 -4.84 11.83
N ASN A 37 -4.00 -3.90 11.85
CA ASN A 37 -5.20 -3.89 11.01
C ASN A 37 -5.04 -2.79 9.96
N GLU A 38 -5.12 -3.20 8.68
CA GLU A 38 -5.16 -2.30 7.53
C GLU A 38 -6.60 -1.99 7.16
N ASP A 39 -7.10 -0.78 7.47
CA ASP A 39 -8.47 -0.39 7.14
C ASP A 39 -8.49 0.55 5.92
N TYR A 40 -9.06 0.07 4.82
CA TYR A 40 -9.06 0.75 3.52
C TYR A 40 -10.26 0.29 2.67
N ASP A 41 -10.65 1.06 1.67
CA ASP A 41 -11.81 0.74 0.81
C ASP A 41 -11.46 -0.23 -0.33
N ASN A 42 -10.19 -0.32 -0.73
CA ASN A 42 -9.74 -1.19 -1.82
C ASN A 42 -9.57 -2.64 -1.34
N PRO A 43 -10.35 -3.61 -1.87
CA PRO A 43 -10.28 -5.00 -1.46
C PRO A 43 -9.11 -5.79 -2.05
N PHE A 44 -8.45 -5.26 -3.08
CA PHE A 44 -7.52 -6.01 -3.91
C PHE A 44 -6.09 -6.00 -3.37
N SER A 45 -5.99 -6.30 -2.06
CA SER A 45 -4.73 -6.35 -1.31
C SER A 45 -3.72 -7.28 -1.99
N LYS A 46 -2.46 -6.84 -2.02
CA LYS A 46 -1.33 -7.54 -2.63
C LYS A 46 -0.29 -7.85 -1.56
N VAL A 47 0.43 -8.94 -1.78
CA VAL A 47 1.69 -9.25 -1.08
C VAL A 47 2.77 -9.41 -2.13
N TRP A 48 3.94 -8.83 -1.90
CA TRP A 48 5.08 -9.03 -2.79
C TRP A 48 6.37 -9.27 -2.03
N PHE A 49 7.21 -10.09 -2.65
CA PHE A 49 8.42 -10.63 -2.07
C PHE A 49 9.60 -10.12 -2.88
N ASN A 50 10.53 -9.44 -2.22
CA ASN A 50 11.72 -8.89 -2.83
C ASN A 50 12.92 -9.66 -2.27
N PRO A 51 13.53 -10.59 -3.03
CA PRO A 51 14.69 -11.32 -2.55
C PRO A 51 15.85 -10.36 -2.24
N PRO A 52 16.78 -10.73 -1.34
CA PRO A 52 17.96 -9.93 -1.08
C PRO A 52 18.75 -9.71 -2.37
N ALA A 53 19.29 -8.50 -2.51
CA ALA A 53 20.09 -8.08 -3.65
C ALA A 53 21.38 -7.40 -3.18
N LYS A 54 22.28 -7.07 -4.11
CA LYS A 54 23.54 -6.41 -3.76
C LYS A 54 23.25 -5.07 -3.04
N GLY A 55 23.62 -5.00 -1.76
CA GLY A 55 23.43 -3.80 -0.95
C GLY A 55 21.99 -3.58 -0.47
N ARG A 56 21.10 -4.57 -0.58
CA ARG A 56 19.72 -4.48 -0.12
C ARG A 56 19.23 -5.79 0.51
N TYR A 57 18.73 -5.72 1.73
CA TYR A 57 18.08 -6.84 2.41
C TYR A 57 16.77 -7.24 1.74
N GLY A 58 16.43 -8.51 1.85
CA GLY A 58 15.16 -9.03 1.34
C GLY A 58 13.97 -8.53 2.17
N THR A 59 12.86 -8.22 1.50
CA THR A 59 11.65 -7.67 2.12
C THR A 59 10.40 -8.37 1.64
N ILE A 60 9.41 -8.45 2.52
CA ILE A 60 8.03 -8.82 2.19
C ILE A 60 7.17 -7.60 2.48
N CYS A 61 6.42 -7.18 1.48
CA CYS A 61 5.63 -5.97 1.50
C CYS A 61 4.15 -6.29 1.29
N PHE A 62 3.30 -5.46 1.90
CA PHE A 62 1.85 -5.55 1.83
C PHE A 62 1.28 -4.19 1.42
N GLY A 63 0.19 -4.21 0.68
CA GLY A 63 -0.49 -3.01 0.21
C GLY A 63 -1.50 -3.32 -0.89
N PHE A 64 -1.59 -2.44 -1.88
CA PHE A 64 -2.69 -2.45 -2.87
C PHE A 64 -2.15 -2.53 -4.32
N PRO A 65 -3.02 -2.57 -5.35
CA PRO A 65 -2.62 -2.74 -6.75
C PRO A 65 -1.66 -1.65 -7.31
N ASP A 66 -1.47 -0.55 -6.60
CA ASP A 66 -0.51 0.50 -6.94
C ASP A 66 0.94 0.18 -6.52
N LEU A 67 1.14 -0.91 -5.77
CA LEU A 67 2.43 -1.34 -5.19
C LEU A 67 3.10 -0.27 -4.32
N GLN A 68 2.29 0.58 -3.70
CA GLN A 68 2.72 1.38 -2.56
C GLN A 68 2.63 0.52 -1.30
N SER A 69 3.79 0.22 -0.72
CA SER A 69 3.87 -0.54 0.54
C SER A 69 3.18 0.23 1.65
N GLN A 70 2.11 -0.35 2.20
CA GLN A 70 1.47 0.14 3.43
C GLN A 70 2.22 -0.38 4.64
N ALA A 71 2.61 -1.66 4.59
CA ALA A 71 3.45 -2.30 5.58
C ALA A 71 4.52 -3.15 4.91
N ALA A 72 5.62 -3.40 5.61
CA ALA A 72 6.62 -4.37 5.18
C ALA A 72 7.47 -4.87 6.35
N ILE A 73 8.14 -6.00 6.12
CA ILE A 73 9.12 -6.57 7.03
C ILE A 73 10.33 -7.08 6.24
N ASN A 74 11.54 -6.92 6.79
CA ASN A 74 12.75 -7.48 6.18
C ASN A 74 13.19 -8.81 6.82
N GLU A 75 14.20 -9.45 6.22
CA GLU A 75 14.75 -10.74 6.66
C GLU A 75 15.38 -10.75 8.07
N TYR A 76 15.57 -9.57 8.69
CA TYR A 76 16.07 -9.38 10.05
C TYR A 76 14.96 -9.11 11.08
N GLY A 77 13.70 -9.01 10.62
CA GLY A 77 12.56 -8.70 11.49
C GLY A 77 12.37 -7.20 11.76
N LEU A 78 12.95 -6.31 10.94
CA LEU A 78 12.60 -4.88 10.95
C LEU A 78 11.30 -4.68 10.18
N PHE A 79 10.27 -4.22 10.88
CA PHE A 79 8.91 -4.03 10.40
C PHE A 79 8.53 -2.56 10.40
N PHE A 80 7.76 -2.11 9.39
CA PHE A 80 7.00 -0.86 9.47
C PHE A 80 5.56 -1.03 9.01
N ASP A 81 4.71 -0.11 9.46
CA ASP A 81 3.36 0.14 8.94
C ASP A 81 2.98 1.61 9.19
N PHE A 82 2.03 2.14 8.41
CA PHE A 82 1.59 3.53 8.45
C PHE A 82 0.18 3.70 9.04
N THR A 83 -0.02 4.81 9.75
CA THR A 83 -1.36 5.33 10.03
C THR A 83 -1.54 6.72 9.43
N ALA A 84 -2.68 6.93 8.78
CA ALA A 84 -3.09 8.25 8.30
C ALA A 84 -3.51 9.11 9.51
N ILE A 85 -2.89 10.28 9.70
CA ILE A 85 -3.16 11.18 10.84
C ILE A 85 -3.56 12.61 10.41
N GLY A 86 -3.62 12.89 9.11
CA GLY A 86 -3.98 14.21 8.58
C GLY A 86 -3.02 15.34 8.98
N LEU A 87 -1.77 15.01 9.33
CA LEU A 87 -0.76 15.99 9.72
C LEU A 87 -0.38 16.85 8.51
N ASN A 88 -0.17 18.16 8.70
CA ASN A 88 0.35 19.03 7.65
C ASN A 88 1.88 19.16 7.76
N PRO A 89 2.68 18.52 6.87
CA PRO A 89 4.14 18.53 6.98
C PRO A 89 4.75 19.93 6.84
N ALA A 90 4.06 20.86 6.15
CA ALA A 90 4.53 22.22 5.96
C ALA A 90 4.60 23.04 7.27
N GLN A 91 3.96 22.57 8.35
CA GLN A 91 4.06 23.19 9.67
C GLN A 91 5.36 22.83 10.40
N TYR A 92 6.16 21.90 9.85
CA TYR A 92 7.39 21.43 10.44
C TYR A 92 8.59 21.91 9.63
N SER A 93 9.64 22.34 10.33
CA SER A 93 10.90 22.75 9.70
C SER A 93 11.75 21.51 9.36
N LEU A 94 11.39 20.84 8.27
CA LEU A 94 12.14 19.69 7.73
C LEU A 94 13.37 20.21 6.99
N LYS A 95 14.56 19.76 7.39
CA LYS A 95 15.84 20.21 6.82
C LYS A 95 16.29 19.33 5.65
N LYS A 96 15.92 18.06 5.66
CA LYS A 96 16.39 17.03 4.72
C LYS A 96 15.22 16.13 4.26
N PRO A 97 14.16 16.69 3.66
CA PRO A 97 12.98 15.90 3.28
C PRO A 97 13.34 14.78 2.30
N TYR A 98 12.85 13.56 2.58
CA TYR A 98 13.05 12.39 1.72
C TYR A 98 11.84 12.16 0.80
N TYR A 99 12.00 12.45 -0.49
CA TYR A 99 10.97 12.22 -1.51
C TYR A 99 11.20 10.91 -2.24
N GLY A 100 10.68 9.82 -1.68
CA GLY A 100 10.81 8.47 -2.21
C GLY A 100 10.30 7.42 -1.23
N SER A 101 10.69 6.17 -1.42
CA SER A 101 10.27 5.04 -0.56
C SER A 101 11.10 4.94 0.73
N LEU A 102 11.15 6.01 1.54
CA LEU A 102 11.99 6.13 2.74
C LEU A 102 12.03 4.85 3.59
N PHE A 103 10.87 4.28 3.89
CA PHE A 103 10.78 3.10 4.75
C PHE A 103 11.19 1.80 4.06
N LEU A 104 11.02 1.67 2.75
CA LEU A 104 11.59 0.54 2.01
C LEU A 104 13.12 0.63 1.93
N ASP A 105 13.66 1.84 1.81
CA ASP A 105 15.11 2.03 1.81
C ASP A 105 15.71 1.81 3.21
N ILE A 106 15.00 2.16 4.27
CA ILE A 106 15.32 1.76 5.64
C ILE A 106 15.33 0.23 5.75
N LEU A 107 14.27 -0.47 5.34
CA LEU A 107 14.22 -1.93 5.42
C LEU A 107 15.29 -2.62 4.56
N GLY A 108 15.65 -1.99 3.43
CA GLY A 108 16.70 -2.48 2.54
C GLY A 108 18.11 -2.32 3.12
N GLN A 109 18.36 -1.37 4.01
CA GLN A 109 19.71 -1.02 4.48
C GLN A 109 19.93 -1.23 5.98
N CYS A 110 18.86 -1.30 6.76
CA CYS A 110 18.89 -1.36 8.23
C CYS A 110 18.33 -2.70 8.71
N ARG A 111 18.96 -3.27 9.75
CA ARG A 111 18.54 -4.53 10.40
C ARG A 111 17.59 -4.30 11.57
N ASN A 112 17.67 -3.15 12.22
CA ASN A 112 16.95 -2.83 13.44
C ASN A 112 16.61 -1.33 13.52
N VAL A 113 15.84 -0.94 14.54
CA VAL A 113 15.39 0.44 14.78
C VAL A 113 16.58 1.36 15.06
N SER A 114 17.64 0.87 15.68
CA SER A 114 18.84 1.67 15.96
C SER A 114 19.54 2.12 14.67
N GLU A 115 19.77 1.20 13.73
CA GLU A 115 20.31 1.53 12.40
C GLU A 115 19.36 2.44 11.61
N ALA A 116 18.05 2.23 11.70
CA ALA A 116 17.06 3.09 11.04
C ALA A 116 17.08 4.52 11.60
N LEU A 117 17.25 4.69 12.92
CA LEU A 117 17.36 6.01 13.54
C LEU A 117 18.64 6.74 13.12
N GLU A 118 19.74 6.00 12.90
CA GLU A 118 20.98 6.54 12.31
C GLU A 118 20.73 7.01 10.87
N PHE A 119 20.08 6.19 10.05
CA PHE A 119 19.69 6.56 8.68
C PHE A 119 18.84 7.85 8.65
N LEU A 120 17.93 8.01 9.61
CA LEU A 120 17.06 9.16 9.76
C LEU A 120 17.75 10.42 10.35
N GLN A 121 19.05 10.39 10.66
CA GLN A 121 19.79 11.63 10.99
C GLN A 121 20.04 12.51 9.75
N THR A 122 19.99 11.90 8.58
CA THR A 122 20.23 12.57 7.29
C THR A 122 18.97 12.67 6.43
N HIS A 123 17.83 12.16 6.90
CA HIS A 123 16.58 12.11 6.15
C HIS A 123 15.39 12.40 7.06
N ASP A 124 14.54 13.32 6.64
CA ASP A 124 13.28 13.67 7.29
C ASP A 124 12.12 13.04 6.53
N TYR A 125 11.09 12.58 7.25
CA TYR A 125 9.87 12.03 6.66
C TYR A 125 8.88 13.17 6.33
N PRO A 126 8.59 13.47 5.05
CA PRO A 126 7.86 14.68 4.67
C PRO A 126 6.36 14.46 4.37
N PHE A 127 5.76 13.38 4.87
CA PHE A 127 4.38 13.00 4.54
C PHE A 127 3.42 13.23 5.72
N SER A 128 2.11 13.25 5.42
CA SER A 128 1.01 13.57 6.35
C SER A 128 0.60 12.41 7.26
N SER A 129 1.17 11.23 7.07
CA SER A 129 1.01 10.04 7.89
C SER A 129 2.05 9.97 9.01
N GLN A 130 1.94 8.95 9.85
CA GLN A 130 3.01 8.50 10.73
C GLN A 130 3.29 7.01 10.48
N ALA A 131 4.50 6.58 10.78
CA ALA A 131 4.93 5.19 10.68
C ALA A 131 5.31 4.63 12.04
N LEU A 132 4.88 3.43 12.37
CA LEU A 132 5.44 2.66 13.47
C LEU A 132 6.51 1.72 12.90
N LEU A 133 7.74 1.85 13.39
CA LEU A 133 8.87 0.96 13.07
C LEU A 133 9.18 0.10 14.30
N ALA A 134 9.36 -1.21 14.13
CA ALA A 134 9.70 -2.15 15.21
C ALA A 134 10.69 -3.21 14.74
N ASP A 135 11.52 -3.74 15.65
CA ASP A 135 12.54 -4.76 15.31
C ASP A 135 12.50 -6.01 16.20
N ALA A 136 13.25 -7.03 15.80
CA ALA A 136 13.40 -8.31 16.50
C ALA A 136 14.11 -8.21 17.87
N GLU A 137 14.83 -7.11 18.13
CA GLU A 137 15.43 -6.82 19.45
C GLU A 137 14.38 -6.27 20.43
N GLY A 138 13.18 -5.97 19.92
CA GLY A 138 12.07 -5.46 20.68
C GLY A 138 12.08 -3.96 20.81
N ASN A 139 12.86 -3.21 20.03
CA ASN A 139 12.73 -1.76 19.99
C ASN A 139 11.58 -1.34 19.07
N SER A 140 10.96 -0.19 19.34
CA SER A 140 10.07 0.46 18.38
C SER A 140 10.09 1.98 18.50
N VAL A 141 9.74 2.65 17.40
CA VAL A 141 9.63 4.10 17.29
C VAL A 141 8.48 4.46 16.37
N ILE A 142 7.72 5.51 16.73
CA ILE A 142 6.75 6.14 15.82
C ILE A 142 7.38 7.40 15.23
N ILE A 143 7.33 7.53 13.91
CA ILE A 143 7.96 8.62 13.15
C ILE A 143 6.88 9.36 12.36
N ASN A 144 6.84 10.68 12.48
CA ASN A 144 6.03 11.56 11.62
C ASN A 144 6.85 12.78 11.20
N ALA A 145 6.27 13.68 10.42
CA ALA A 145 6.93 14.94 10.09
C ALA A 145 7.24 15.71 11.40
N GLY A 146 8.53 15.82 11.70
CA GLY A 146 9.07 16.54 12.85
C GLY A 146 9.22 15.78 14.17
N SER A 147 8.72 14.54 14.29
CA SER A 147 8.77 13.80 15.57
C SER A 147 9.24 12.35 15.42
N LYS A 148 9.97 11.88 16.43
CA LYS A 148 10.41 10.48 16.59
C LYS A 148 10.15 10.06 18.04
N VAL A 149 9.06 9.35 18.29
CA VAL A 149 8.63 8.92 19.63
C VAL A 149 9.06 7.47 19.85
N LYS A 150 10.13 7.26 20.61
CA LYS A 150 10.61 5.92 20.98
C LYS A 150 9.66 5.29 22.00
N ARG A 151 9.51 3.97 21.95
CA ARG A 151 8.73 3.24 22.95
C ARG A 151 9.29 3.41 24.36
N THR A 152 8.37 3.55 25.31
CA THR A 152 8.63 3.42 26.75
C THR A 152 7.84 2.22 27.28
N GLY A 153 8.47 1.34 28.06
CA GLY A 153 7.83 0.12 28.55
C GLY A 153 7.80 -1.02 27.52
N HIS A 154 6.85 -1.93 27.65
CA HIS A 154 6.80 -3.18 26.88
C HIS A 154 5.96 -3.13 25.60
N TYR A 155 5.26 -2.03 25.29
CA TYR A 155 4.46 -1.90 24.07
C TYR A 155 4.34 -0.45 23.55
N GLN A 156 4.00 -0.32 22.26
CA GLN A 156 3.74 0.95 21.58
C GLN A 156 2.57 0.76 20.60
N ILE A 157 1.69 1.75 20.50
CA ILE A 157 0.49 1.71 19.66
C ILE A 157 0.47 2.95 18.77
N SER A 158 0.17 2.75 17.49
CA SER A 158 -0.10 3.80 16.51
C SER A 158 -1.49 3.59 15.93
N THR A 159 -2.34 4.60 16.05
CA THR A 159 -3.60 4.71 15.33
C THR A 159 -3.66 6.07 14.61
N ASN A 160 -4.84 6.54 14.21
CA ASN A 160 -5.05 7.65 13.27
C ASN A 160 -5.12 9.02 13.93
N PHE A 161 -4.32 9.20 14.97
CA PHE A 161 -4.06 10.49 15.57
C PHE A 161 -2.55 10.66 15.77
N ASN A 162 -2.10 11.91 15.89
CA ASN A 162 -0.67 12.18 16.06
C ASN A 162 -0.21 11.64 17.42
N VAL A 163 0.74 10.71 17.43
CA VAL A 163 1.29 10.09 18.66
C VAL A 163 1.69 11.11 19.73
N CYS A 164 2.11 12.32 19.35
CA CYS A 164 2.50 13.38 20.29
C CYS A 164 1.33 13.87 21.17
N GLN A 165 0.08 13.66 20.73
CA GLN A 165 -1.13 14.02 21.48
C GLN A 165 -1.39 13.10 22.69
N LEU A 166 -0.69 11.96 22.80
CA LEU A 166 -0.76 11.09 23.98
C LEU A 166 -0.32 11.81 25.26
N ALA A 167 0.76 12.59 25.18
CA ALA A 167 1.33 13.28 26.35
C ALA A 167 0.34 14.29 26.95
N THR A 168 -0.51 14.89 26.12
CA THR A 168 -1.52 15.87 26.54
C THR A 168 -2.92 15.25 26.66
N LYS A 169 -3.07 13.95 26.37
CA LYS A 169 -4.37 13.24 26.27
C LYS A 169 -5.36 13.91 25.31
N GLN A 170 -4.86 14.56 24.26
CA GLN A 170 -5.67 15.25 23.25
C GLN A 170 -5.95 14.33 22.05
N TYR A 171 -6.50 13.15 22.32
CA TYR A 171 -6.87 12.18 21.28
C TYR A 171 -8.21 11.53 21.61
N SER A 172 -8.85 10.92 20.60
CA SER A 172 -10.02 10.07 20.79
C SER A 172 -9.92 8.91 19.81
N CYS A 173 -9.77 7.69 20.33
CA CYS A 173 -9.70 6.49 19.50
C CYS A 173 -10.01 5.23 20.31
N GLY A 174 -11.24 4.70 20.19
CA GLY A 174 -11.64 3.50 20.93
C GLY A 174 -10.77 2.26 20.63
N ARG A 175 -10.27 2.11 19.40
CA ARG A 175 -9.33 1.03 19.03
C ARG A 175 -8.00 1.15 19.76
N TYR A 176 -7.50 2.39 19.92
CA TYR A 176 -6.31 2.66 20.73
C TYR A 176 -6.56 2.25 22.18
N ASP A 177 -7.67 2.69 22.75
CA ASP A 177 -7.99 2.44 24.17
C ASP A 177 -8.17 0.93 24.46
N ILE A 178 -8.80 0.18 23.55
CA ILE A 178 -8.90 -1.29 23.63
C ILE A 178 -7.50 -1.93 23.58
N ALA A 179 -6.68 -1.56 22.60
CA ALA A 179 -5.33 -2.11 22.45
C ALA A 179 -4.46 -1.79 23.68
N ASP A 180 -4.51 -0.56 24.18
CA ASP A 180 -3.79 -0.09 25.37
C ASP A 180 -4.21 -0.87 26.61
N GLN A 181 -5.52 -1.03 26.82
CA GLN A 181 -6.04 -1.82 27.93
C GLN A 181 -5.57 -3.28 27.85
N MET A 182 -5.64 -3.92 26.69
CA MET A 182 -5.20 -5.32 26.53
C MET A 182 -3.70 -5.48 26.78
N LEU A 183 -2.88 -4.58 26.20
CA LEU A 183 -1.42 -4.63 26.30
C LEU A 183 -0.91 -4.29 27.70
N ASN A 184 -1.54 -3.34 28.40
CA ASN A 184 -1.18 -2.99 29.77
C ASN A 184 -1.44 -4.14 30.76
N HIS A 185 -2.49 -4.95 30.53
CA HIS A 185 -2.82 -6.10 31.38
C HIS A 185 -2.18 -7.42 30.91
N ALA A 186 -1.38 -7.40 29.83
CA ALA A 186 -0.75 -8.59 29.29
C ALA A 186 0.29 -9.17 30.27
N LYS A 187 0.22 -10.47 30.54
CA LYS A 187 1.21 -11.21 31.36
C LYS A 187 2.24 -11.98 30.51
N SER A 188 1.89 -12.20 29.25
CA SER A 188 2.65 -12.90 28.22
C SER A 188 2.17 -12.46 26.85
N LEU A 189 3.05 -12.50 25.85
CA LEU A 189 2.71 -12.24 24.45
C LEU A 189 2.64 -13.55 23.68
N SER A 190 1.69 -13.66 22.75
CA SER A 190 1.51 -14.86 21.92
C SER A 190 0.67 -14.54 20.68
N MET A 191 0.71 -15.41 19.67
CA MET A 191 -0.17 -15.30 18.50
C MET A 191 -1.65 -15.17 18.86
N PRO A 192 -2.23 -16.03 19.72
CA PRO A 192 -3.63 -15.92 20.10
C PRO A 192 -3.98 -14.56 20.75
N PHE A 193 -3.07 -13.98 21.53
CA PHE A 193 -3.28 -12.67 22.16
C PHE A 193 -3.42 -11.57 21.09
N PHE A 194 -2.48 -11.49 20.14
CA PHE A 194 -2.54 -10.49 19.07
C PHE A 194 -3.70 -10.73 18.11
N ARG A 195 -4.04 -11.99 17.81
CA ARG A 195 -5.22 -12.31 17.02
C ARG A 195 -6.49 -11.79 17.68
N GLN A 196 -6.63 -11.99 19.00
CA GLN A 196 -7.75 -11.43 19.75
C GLN A 196 -7.74 -9.89 19.73
N LEU A 197 -6.58 -9.27 19.95
CA LEU A 197 -6.43 -7.82 19.91
C LEU A 197 -6.88 -7.24 18.55
N LEU A 198 -6.39 -7.80 17.45
CA LEU A 198 -6.78 -7.36 16.10
C LEU A 198 -8.27 -7.60 15.86
N SER A 199 -8.82 -8.73 16.31
CA SER A 199 -10.26 -9.01 16.22
C SER A 199 -11.13 -8.03 16.99
N LEU A 200 -10.64 -7.42 18.08
CA LEU A 200 -11.38 -6.41 18.84
C LEU A 200 -11.16 -4.98 18.35
N THR A 201 -10.15 -4.77 17.50
CA THR A 201 -9.74 -3.44 17.00
C THR A 201 -9.88 -3.32 15.49
N HIS A 202 -10.57 -4.26 14.83
CA HIS A 202 -10.86 -4.15 13.41
C HIS A 202 -11.97 -3.12 13.18
N GLN A 203 -12.05 -2.60 11.96
CA GLN A 203 -13.08 -1.67 11.55
C GLN A 203 -13.98 -2.30 10.49
N GLU A 204 -15.29 -2.18 10.63
CA GLU A 204 -16.24 -2.49 9.56
C GLU A 204 -16.78 -1.19 8.93
N GLY A 205 -17.46 -1.29 7.79
CA GLY A 205 -18.15 -0.15 7.17
C GLY A 205 -17.51 0.34 5.87
N GLY A 206 -17.25 1.65 5.78
CA GLY A 206 -16.78 2.32 4.55
C GLY A 206 -15.33 2.00 4.19
N ASP A 207 -14.46 1.97 5.19
CA ASP A 207 -13.04 1.58 5.06
C ASP A 207 -12.82 0.35 5.96
N PRO A 208 -13.32 -0.85 5.60
CA PRO A 208 -13.21 -2.01 6.49
C PRO A 208 -11.77 -2.54 6.55
N THR A 209 -11.44 -3.30 7.61
CA THR A 209 -10.14 -3.98 7.72
C THR A 209 -10.01 -5.01 6.60
N GLN A 210 -9.15 -4.72 5.62
CA GLN A 210 -8.94 -5.60 4.47
C GLN A 210 -8.10 -6.81 4.84
N TYR A 211 -7.08 -6.60 5.66
CA TYR A 211 -6.29 -7.66 6.24
C TYR A 211 -5.76 -7.27 7.61
N SER A 212 -5.49 -8.31 8.41
CA SER A 212 -4.87 -8.20 9.71
C SER A 212 -3.58 -9.01 9.69
N MET A 213 -2.46 -8.43 10.13
CA MET A 213 -1.18 -9.12 10.14
C MET A 213 -0.61 -9.21 11.54
N ILE A 214 0.08 -10.30 11.84
CA ILE A 214 0.86 -10.47 13.06
C ILE A 214 2.23 -10.99 12.69
N CYS A 215 3.27 -10.26 13.07
CA CYS A 215 4.67 -10.59 12.80
C CYS A 215 5.34 -11.04 14.10
N ASP A 216 5.78 -12.30 14.17
CA ASP A 216 6.78 -12.75 15.14
C ASP A 216 8.15 -12.27 14.64
N LEU A 217 8.60 -11.12 15.15
CA LEU A 217 9.78 -10.45 14.63
C LEU A 217 11.06 -11.26 14.88
N LYS A 218 11.10 -12.05 15.97
CA LYS A 218 12.27 -12.88 16.30
C LYS A 218 12.34 -14.14 15.45
N ARG A 219 11.21 -14.78 15.19
CA ARG A 219 11.16 -16.04 14.44
C ARG A 219 11.03 -15.82 12.94
N GLY A 220 10.73 -14.59 12.50
CA GLY A 220 10.59 -14.25 11.08
C GLY A 220 9.36 -14.90 10.46
N ILE A 221 8.25 -14.94 11.22
CA ILE A 221 6.97 -15.52 10.78
C ILE A 221 5.93 -14.42 10.72
N VAL A 222 5.18 -14.35 9.62
CA VAL A 222 4.02 -13.46 9.47
C VAL A 222 2.76 -14.30 9.31
N SER A 223 1.77 -14.06 10.16
CA SER A 223 0.42 -14.60 10.04
C SER A 223 -0.52 -13.51 9.52
N VAL A 224 -1.19 -13.76 8.40
CA VAL A 224 -2.13 -12.81 7.79
C VAL A 224 -3.55 -13.39 7.80
N TYR A 225 -4.52 -12.55 8.11
CA TYR A 225 -5.95 -12.85 8.09
C TYR A 225 -6.64 -11.92 7.11
N LEU A 226 -7.59 -12.44 6.32
CA LEU A 226 -8.28 -11.66 5.29
C LEU A 226 -9.67 -11.24 5.78
N TYR A 227 -10.00 -9.95 5.63
CA TYR A 227 -11.35 -9.40 5.75
C TYR A 227 -12.11 -9.91 6.99
N HIS A 228 -11.56 -9.62 8.17
CA HIS A 228 -12.12 -9.98 9.49
C HIS A 228 -12.25 -11.48 9.79
N ASN A 229 -11.77 -12.37 8.90
CA ASN A 229 -11.79 -13.81 9.13
C ASN A 229 -10.54 -14.27 9.89
N TYR A 230 -10.63 -14.33 11.22
CA TYR A 230 -9.54 -14.75 12.10
C TYR A 230 -9.40 -16.27 12.29
N GLU A 231 -10.21 -17.08 11.59
CA GLU A 231 -10.17 -18.54 11.65
C GLU A 231 -9.16 -19.15 10.66
N GLN A 232 -8.87 -18.46 9.57
CA GLN A 232 -7.91 -18.90 8.55
C GLN A 232 -6.73 -17.93 8.49
N ALA A 233 -5.52 -18.44 8.75
CA ALA A 233 -4.28 -17.68 8.63
C ALA A 233 -3.49 -18.12 7.39
N TYR A 234 -3.02 -17.16 6.60
CA TYR A 234 -1.91 -17.37 5.68
C TYR A 234 -0.59 -17.20 6.44
N GLN A 235 0.21 -18.27 6.50
CA GLN A 235 1.49 -18.31 7.22
C GLN A 235 2.66 -18.11 6.26
N ILE A 236 3.50 -17.13 6.56
CA ILE A 236 4.65 -16.73 5.76
C ILE A 236 5.91 -16.89 6.62
N ASP A 237 6.80 -17.79 6.21
CA ASP A 237 8.18 -17.82 6.72
C ASP A 237 9.03 -16.92 5.83
N ILE A 238 9.55 -15.83 6.40
CA ILE A 238 10.21 -14.77 5.62
C ILE A 238 11.40 -15.34 4.84
N LYS A 239 12.26 -16.12 5.49
CA LYS A 239 13.47 -16.65 4.85
C LYS A 239 13.13 -17.64 3.75
N ARG A 240 12.17 -18.53 4.00
CA ARG A 240 11.72 -19.53 3.02
C ARG A 240 11.07 -18.87 1.80
N GLU A 241 10.20 -17.88 2.02
CA GLU A 241 9.46 -17.23 0.95
C GLU A 241 10.34 -16.32 0.09
N LEU A 242 11.38 -15.69 0.66
CA LEU A 242 12.33 -14.87 -0.09
C LEU A 242 13.24 -15.69 -1.02
N GLN A 243 13.50 -16.97 -0.72
CA GLN A 243 14.27 -17.87 -1.59
C GLN A 243 13.57 -18.19 -2.91
N LYS A 244 12.26 -17.97 -3.01
CA LYS A 244 11.48 -18.23 -4.24
C LYS A 244 11.61 -17.12 -5.28
N GLY A 245 12.38 -16.08 -5.00
CA GLY A 245 12.60 -14.96 -5.90
C GLY A 245 11.48 -13.93 -5.89
N TYR A 246 11.63 -12.93 -6.74
CA TYR A 246 10.70 -11.81 -6.86
C TYR A 246 9.33 -12.28 -7.35
N ARG A 247 8.27 -11.87 -6.67
CA ARG A 247 6.89 -12.09 -7.12
C ARG A 247 5.92 -11.14 -6.43
N VAL A 248 4.79 -10.93 -7.09
CA VAL A 248 3.63 -10.19 -6.58
C VAL A 248 2.44 -11.12 -6.67
N GLU A 249 1.70 -11.26 -5.57
CA GLU A 249 0.56 -12.17 -5.45
C GLU A 249 -0.66 -11.40 -4.95
N ASN A 250 -1.86 -11.85 -5.31
CA ASN A 250 -3.08 -11.37 -4.67
C ASN A 250 -3.17 -12.00 -3.29
N LEU A 251 -3.35 -11.19 -2.26
CA LEU A 251 -3.43 -11.72 -0.90
C LEU A 251 -4.60 -12.69 -0.74
N ALA A 252 -5.73 -12.39 -1.38
CA ALA A 252 -6.94 -13.20 -1.31
C ALA A 252 -6.81 -14.62 -1.92
N ASP A 253 -5.83 -14.85 -2.79
CA ASP A 253 -5.62 -16.18 -3.41
C ASP A 253 -5.09 -17.22 -2.39
N HIS A 254 -4.63 -16.77 -1.22
CA HIS A 254 -4.16 -17.63 -0.12
C HIS A 254 -5.26 -18.05 0.86
N PHE A 255 -6.50 -17.63 0.62
CA PHE A 255 -7.63 -17.87 1.52
C PHE A 255 -8.74 -18.63 0.82
N SER A 256 -9.53 -19.34 1.62
CA SER A 256 -10.75 -19.95 1.13
C SER A 256 -11.74 -18.84 0.77
N PRO A 257 -12.47 -18.95 -0.36
CA PRO A 257 -13.47 -17.96 -0.72
C PRO A 257 -14.51 -17.76 0.39
N SER A 258 -14.80 -16.50 0.73
CA SER A 258 -15.89 -16.15 1.64
C SER A 258 -16.92 -15.26 0.94
N PHE A 259 -18.20 -15.48 1.23
CA PHE A 259 -19.27 -14.66 0.67
C PHE A 259 -19.12 -13.18 1.04
N ALA A 260 -18.68 -12.91 2.28
CA ALA A 260 -18.46 -11.55 2.79
C ALA A 260 -17.41 -10.79 1.96
N TYR A 261 -16.21 -11.38 1.80
CA TYR A 261 -15.14 -10.76 1.02
C TYR A 261 -15.53 -10.63 -0.46
N GLN A 262 -16.11 -11.66 -1.07
CA GLN A 262 -16.51 -11.59 -2.48
C GLN A 262 -17.59 -10.53 -2.73
N SER A 263 -18.55 -10.38 -1.81
CA SER A 263 -19.62 -9.36 -1.92
C SER A 263 -19.10 -7.95 -1.70
N TRP A 264 -18.07 -7.78 -0.87
CA TRP A 264 -17.33 -6.53 -0.74
C TRP A 264 -16.54 -6.22 -2.03
N ALA A 265 -15.72 -7.18 -2.47
CA ALA A 265 -14.84 -7.04 -3.64
C ALA A 265 -15.57 -6.68 -4.93
N LYS A 266 -16.71 -7.32 -5.20
CA LYS A 266 -17.52 -7.10 -6.41
C LYS A 266 -18.09 -5.69 -6.55
N ARG A 267 -18.21 -4.94 -5.44
CA ARG A 267 -18.74 -3.57 -5.45
C ARG A 267 -17.68 -2.52 -5.74
N HIS A 268 -16.40 -2.89 -5.69
CA HIS A 268 -15.32 -1.95 -5.92
C HIS A 268 -15.17 -1.64 -7.42
N PRO A 269 -14.97 -0.36 -7.83
CA PRO A 269 -14.84 0.02 -9.25
C PRO A 269 -13.74 -0.75 -10.00
N GLU A 270 -12.68 -1.12 -9.30
CA GLU A 270 -11.54 -1.84 -9.90
C GLU A 270 -11.80 -3.35 -10.11
N TYR A 271 -12.94 -3.89 -9.68
CA TYR A 271 -13.24 -5.33 -9.81
C TYR A 271 -13.13 -5.82 -11.27
N GLY A 272 -13.59 -5.03 -12.24
CA GLY A 272 -13.47 -5.37 -13.66
C GLY A 272 -12.02 -5.55 -14.10
N ARG A 273 -11.11 -4.66 -13.65
CA ARG A 273 -9.67 -4.77 -13.94
C ARG A 273 -9.08 -6.04 -13.35
N GLU A 274 -9.42 -6.38 -12.11
CA GLU A 274 -8.91 -7.61 -11.48
C GLU A 274 -9.42 -8.87 -12.18
N MET A 275 -10.66 -8.87 -12.67
CA MET A 275 -11.19 -9.95 -13.51
C MET A 275 -10.41 -10.09 -14.81
N LEU A 276 -10.11 -8.97 -15.48
CA LEU A 276 -9.26 -8.94 -16.67
C LEU A 276 -7.87 -9.54 -16.38
N LEU A 277 -7.23 -9.12 -15.28
CA LEU A 277 -5.91 -9.64 -14.89
C LEU A 277 -5.96 -11.15 -14.56
N SER A 278 -7.03 -11.63 -13.94
CA SER A 278 -7.27 -13.06 -13.71
C SER A 278 -7.44 -13.83 -15.02
N GLU A 279 -8.12 -13.24 -16.00
CA GLU A 279 -8.28 -13.83 -17.33
C GLU A 279 -6.95 -13.92 -18.08
N VAL A 280 -6.12 -12.86 -18.04
CA VAL A 280 -4.77 -12.88 -18.62
C VAL A 280 -3.93 -14.00 -17.99
N ALA A 281 -4.02 -14.20 -16.67
CA ALA A 281 -3.29 -15.27 -15.99
C ALA A 281 -3.76 -16.68 -16.40
N LYS A 282 -5.02 -16.84 -16.80
CA LYS A 282 -5.63 -18.14 -17.15
C LYS A 282 -5.53 -18.47 -18.64
N GLN A 283 -5.71 -17.48 -19.51
CA GLN A 283 -5.89 -17.64 -20.95
C GLN A 283 -4.77 -16.98 -21.76
N GLY A 284 -3.92 -16.17 -21.13
CA GLY A 284 -2.88 -15.40 -21.79
C GLY A 284 -3.38 -14.06 -22.33
N LEU A 285 -2.44 -13.14 -22.55
CA LEU A 285 -2.74 -11.76 -22.94
C LEU A 285 -3.45 -11.67 -24.31
N ASP A 286 -3.07 -12.50 -25.28
CA ASP A 286 -3.57 -12.41 -26.65
C ASP A 286 -5.07 -12.66 -26.74
N GLN A 287 -5.51 -13.74 -26.10
CA GLN A 287 -6.91 -14.16 -26.08
C GLN A 287 -7.76 -13.14 -25.32
N THR A 288 -7.31 -12.74 -24.13
CA THR A 288 -8.02 -11.72 -23.34
C THR A 288 -8.08 -10.39 -24.05
N LEU A 289 -6.97 -9.93 -24.64
CA LEU A 289 -6.97 -8.68 -25.38
C LEU A 289 -7.98 -8.76 -26.53
N THR A 290 -7.92 -9.78 -27.38
CA THR A 290 -8.88 -9.97 -28.49
C THR A 290 -10.34 -9.88 -28.03
N TYR A 291 -10.68 -10.52 -26.90
CA TYR A 291 -12.02 -10.46 -26.32
C TYR A 291 -12.43 -9.04 -25.92
N TYR A 292 -11.60 -8.35 -25.12
CA TYR A 292 -11.92 -6.99 -24.66
C TYR A 292 -11.92 -5.97 -25.80
N GLN A 293 -11.04 -6.12 -26.79
CA GLN A 293 -11.05 -5.30 -28.00
C GLN A 293 -12.38 -5.45 -28.76
N GLY A 294 -12.93 -6.66 -28.85
CA GLY A 294 -14.25 -6.91 -29.44
C GLY A 294 -15.40 -6.16 -28.74
N LEU A 295 -15.31 -5.98 -27.41
CA LEU A 295 -16.31 -5.24 -26.65
C LEU A 295 -16.34 -3.73 -26.99
N THR A 296 -15.22 -3.17 -27.47
CA THR A 296 -15.11 -1.75 -27.81
C THR A 296 -15.91 -1.35 -29.06
N ALA A 297 -16.40 -2.33 -29.82
CA ALA A 297 -17.34 -2.09 -30.92
C ALA A 297 -18.66 -1.49 -30.44
N ASN A 298 -19.03 -1.68 -29.17
CA ASN A 298 -20.18 -1.02 -28.55
C ASN A 298 -19.77 0.36 -27.97
N PRO A 299 -20.22 1.48 -28.58
CA PRO A 299 -19.83 2.82 -28.14
C PRO A 299 -20.24 3.15 -26.69
N ALA A 300 -21.27 2.48 -26.15
CA ALA A 300 -21.76 2.75 -24.79
C ALA A 300 -20.81 2.26 -23.69
N ILE A 301 -19.96 1.28 -23.98
CA ILE A 301 -19.01 0.70 -23.00
C ILE A 301 -17.55 0.89 -23.39
N LYS A 302 -17.28 1.39 -24.60
CA LYS A 302 -15.93 1.59 -25.14
C LYS A 302 -15.01 2.33 -24.18
N ASP A 303 -15.43 3.49 -23.67
CA ASP A 303 -14.61 4.30 -22.75
C ASP A 303 -14.26 3.49 -21.49
N SER A 304 -15.24 2.81 -20.89
CA SER A 304 -15.02 1.97 -19.69
C SER A 304 -14.08 0.79 -19.93
N VAL A 305 -14.21 0.11 -21.07
CA VAL A 305 -13.32 -0.99 -21.46
C VAL A 305 -11.90 -0.49 -21.68
N ASN A 306 -11.73 0.64 -22.38
CA ASN A 306 -10.43 1.22 -22.63
C ASN A 306 -9.75 1.74 -21.35
N THR A 307 -10.51 2.29 -20.41
CA THR A 307 -10.00 2.64 -19.07
C THR A 307 -9.50 1.38 -18.35
N MET A 308 -10.27 0.29 -18.38
CA MET A 308 -9.89 -0.98 -17.75
C MET A 308 -8.60 -1.58 -18.35
N LEU A 309 -8.45 -1.54 -19.68
CA LEU A 309 -7.24 -1.97 -20.38
C LEU A 309 -6.03 -1.09 -20.04
N MET A 310 -6.22 0.23 -19.99
CA MET A 310 -5.18 1.18 -19.59
C MET A 310 -4.73 0.90 -18.14
N ASP A 311 -5.66 0.72 -17.21
CA ASP A 311 -5.35 0.43 -15.81
C ASP A 311 -4.62 -0.91 -15.66
N ALA A 312 -5.03 -1.94 -16.41
CA ALA A 312 -4.31 -3.21 -16.46
C ALA A 312 -2.87 -3.03 -16.98
N GLY A 313 -2.67 -2.17 -17.98
CA GLY A 313 -1.35 -1.80 -18.49
C GLY A 313 -0.47 -1.18 -17.41
N MET A 314 -1.03 -0.29 -16.58
CA MET A 314 -0.32 0.30 -15.44
C MET A 314 0.09 -0.76 -14.40
N VAL A 315 -0.76 -1.75 -14.14
CA VAL A 315 -0.41 -2.86 -13.20
C VAL A 315 0.80 -3.63 -13.71
N PHE A 316 0.86 -3.97 -15.00
CA PHE A 316 2.02 -4.65 -15.58
C PHE A 316 3.27 -3.76 -15.56
N LEU A 317 3.14 -2.47 -15.88
CA LEU A 317 4.25 -1.53 -15.81
C LEU A 317 4.84 -1.45 -14.39
N ARG A 318 3.98 -1.35 -13.36
CA ARG A 318 4.38 -1.33 -11.95
C ARG A 318 5.06 -2.63 -11.52
N ARG A 319 4.60 -3.79 -12.00
CA ARG A 319 5.26 -5.10 -11.75
C ARG A 319 6.66 -5.17 -12.35
N SER A 320 6.82 -4.71 -13.59
CA SER A 320 8.13 -4.62 -14.24
C SER A 320 9.08 -3.69 -13.46
N TYR A 321 8.60 -2.50 -13.08
CA TYR A 321 9.38 -1.57 -12.28
C TYR A 321 9.73 -2.12 -10.91
N GLY A 322 8.79 -2.77 -10.23
CA GLY A 322 9.01 -3.41 -8.93
C GLY A 322 10.09 -4.49 -9.00
N GLN A 323 10.12 -5.28 -10.07
CA GLN A 323 11.18 -6.27 -10.31
C GLN A 323 12.53 -5.59 -10.54
N TYR A 324 12.58 -4.57 -11.39
CA TYR A 324 13.79 -3.80 -11.68
C TYR A 324 14.37 -3.12 -10.44
N SER A 325 13.50 -2.50 -9.64
CA SER A 325 13.87 -1.64 -8.52
C SER A 325 13.92 -2.36 -7.18
N THR A 326 13.78 -3.68 -7.16
CA THR A 326 13.77 -4.51 -5.92
C THR A 326 12.70 -4.07 -4.92
N GLY A 327 11.49 -3.83 -5.44
CA GLY A 327 10.29 -3.54 -4.65
C GLY A 327 10.03 -2.07 -4.37
N ASN A 328 10.82 -1.15 -4.93
CA ASN A 328 10.57 0.28 -4.76
C ASN A 328 9.31 0.73 -5.51
N TRP A 329 8.74 1.82 -5.00
CA TRP A 329 7.55 2.44 -5.58
C TRP A 329 7.87 3.12 -6.91
N TRP A 330 7.00 2.94 -7.90
CA TRP A 330 7.09 3.61 -9.18
C TRP A 330 6.67 5.09 -9.05
N LEU A 331 7.66 5.96 -8.90
CA LEU A 331 7.48 7.39 -8.59
C LEU A 331 7.07 8.26 -9.79
N TYR A 332 7.06 7.73 -11.02
CA TYR A 332 6.98 8.51 -12.27
C TYR A 332 5.86 9.57 -12.24
N LEU A 333 4.66 9.19 -11.78
CA LEU A 333 3.49 10.07 -11.75
C LEU A 333 3.49 11.11 -10.60
N TYR A 334 4.47 11.04 -9.69
CA TYR A 334 4.60 11.94 -8.53
C TYR A 334 5.55 13.11 -8.75
N GLN A 335 6.25 13.15 -9.88
CA GLN A 335 7.12 14.26 -10.30
C GLN A 335 8.25 14.58 -9.31
N PHE A 336 8.64 13.62 -8.47
CA PHE A 336 9.82 13.77 -7.64
C PHE A 336 11.07 13.81 -8.51
N PRO A 337 12.18 14.47 -8.11
CA PRO A 337 13.39 14.52 -8.94
C PRO A 337 13.89 13.14 -9.41
N GLN A 338 13.68 12.10 -8.59
CA GLN A 338 14.07 10.71 -8.88
C GLN A 338 13.08 9.99 -9.81
N SER A 339 11.87 10.52 -10.00
CA SER A 339 10.81 9.91 -10.81
C SER A 339 11.15 9.85 -12.31
N TYR A 340 12.08 10.69 -12.75
CA TYR A 340 12.53 10.79 -14.15
C TYR A 340 13.78 9.96 -14.45
N ALA A 341 14.31 9.22 -13.47
CA ALA A 341 15.41 8.29 -13.72
C ALA A 341 14.94 7.21 -14.71
N ILE A 342 15.53 7.21 -15.90
CA ILE A 342 15.21 6.23 -16.93
C ILE A 342 15.81 4.89 -16.52
N TRP A 343 14.98 3.86 -16.55
CA TRP A 343 15.34 2.47 -16.37
C TRP A 343 15.02 1.70 -17.65
N HIS A 344 15.63 0.53 -17.79
CA HIS A 344 15.45 -0.31 -18.96
C HIS A 344 14.94 -1.69 -18.58
N ALA A 345 13.95 -2.17 -19.34
CA ALA A 345 13.41 -3.50 -19.18
C ALA A 345 12.85 -4.04 -20.49
N THR A 346 12.90 -5.36 -20.60
CA THR A 346 12.34 -6.14 -21.73
C THR A 346 11.59 -7.38 -21.26
N ASP A 347 11.21 -7.43 -19.97
CA ASP A 347 10.49 -8.57 -19.38
C ASP A 347 9.04 -8.69 -19.87
N ALA A 348 8.38 -9.80 -19.55
CA ALA A 348 7.03 -10.08 -20.01
C ALA A 348 6.01 -9.03 -19.53
N ASN A 349 6.20 -8.41 -18.35
CA ASN A 349 5.27 -7.40 -17.87
C ASN A 349 5.39 -6.10 -18.68
N ILE A 350 6.60 -5.61 -18.98
CA ILE A 350 6.73 -4.38 -19.80
C ILE A 350 6.20 -4.60 -21.23
N GLN A 351 6.38 -5.81 -21.78
CA GLN A 351 5.79 -6.19 -23.05
C GLN A 351 4.26 -6.20 -22.99
N ALA A 352 3.67 -6.76 -21.93
CA ALA A 352 2.22 -6.77 -21.71
C ALA A 352 1.65 -5.36 -21.58
N ALA A 353 2.29 -4.50 -20.77
CA ALA A 353 1.93 -3.10 -20.62
C ALA A 353 1.95 -2.37 -21.97
N SER A 354 3.02 -2.55 -22.75
CA SER A 354 3.17 -1.95 -24.08
C SER A 354 2.03 -2.32 -25.02
N ARG A 355 1.58 -3.57 -25.01
CA ARG A 355 0.52 -4.06 -25.88
C ARG A 355 -0.86 -3.57 -25.46
N LEU A 356 -1.13 -3.53 -24.15
CA LEU A 356 -2.37 -2.96 -23.61
C LEU A 356 -2.48 -1.47 -23.97
N PHE A 357 -1.41 -0.70 -23.75
CA PHE A 357 -1.40 0.72 -24.11
C PHE A 357 -1.51 0.95 -25.63
N SER A 358 -0.83 0.15 -26.46
CA SER A 358 -0.97 0.24 -27.93
C SER A 358 -2.43 0.01 -28.36
N SER A 359 -3.07 -1.03 -27.81
CA SER A 359 -4.48 -1.33 -28.10
C SER A 359 -5.41 -0.17 -27.75
N VAL A 360 -5.23 0.45 -26.58
CA VAL A 360 -6.04 1.59 -26.15
C VAL A 360 -5.81 2.79 -27.08
N VAL A 361 -4.55 3.06 -27.43
CA VAL A 361 -4.18 4.14 -28.36
C VAL A 361 -4.79 3.94 -29.75
N GLU A 362 -4.79 2.70 -30.26
CA GLU A 362 -5.35 2.34 -31.58
C GLU A 362 -6.87 2.43 -31.61
N GLN A 363 -7.54 2.04 -30.52
CA GLN A 363 -9.01 2.08 -30.42
C GLN A 363 -9.55 3.46 -30.07
N GLY A 364 -8.70 4.34 -29.55
CA GLY A 364 -9.07 5.66 -29.05
C GLY A 364 -8.99 5.70 -27.53
N CYS A 365 -8.23 6.67 -27.03
CA CYS A 365 -8.01 6.85 -25.61
C CYS A 365 -9.33 7.15 -24.86
N PRO A 366 -9.46 6.75 -23.58
CA PRO A 366 -10.63 7.10 -22.79
C PRO A 366 -10.75 8.62 -22.65
N LYS A 367 -11.99 9.13 -22.70
CA LYS A 367 -12.27 10.56 -22.61
C LYS A 367 -11.74 11.17 -21.32
N GLY A 368 -11.02 12.28 -21.43
CA GLY A 368 -10.40 12.98 -20.31
C GLY A 368 -9.11 12.33 -19.79
N LEU A 369 -8.69 11.19 -20.37
CA LEU A 369 -7.47 10.47 -20.02
C LEU A 369 -6.50 10.37 -21.22
N GLU A 370 -6.71 11.15 -22.28
CA GLU A 370 -5.93 11.06 -23.52
C GLU A 370 -4.45 11.40 -23.29
N ALA A 371 -4.17 12.51 -22.59
CA ALA A 371 -2.80 12.93 -22.30
C ALA A 371 -2.05 11.87 -21.49
N VAL A 372 -2.66 11.37 -20.41
CA VAL A 372 -2.04 10.34 -19.56
C VAL A 372 -1.89 9.01 -20.29
N THR A 373 -2.83 8.63 -21.16
CA THR A 373 -2.73 7.40 -21.96
C THR A 373 -1.53 7.47 -22.91
N TYR A 374 -1.37 8.59 -23.62
CA TYR A 374 -0.21 8.79 -24.49
C TYR A 374 1.10 8.85 -23.70
N GLU A 375 1.10 9.49 -22.54
CA GLU A 375 2.27 9.55 -21.67
C GLU A 375 2.70 8.16 -21.17
N LEU A 376 1.74 7.34 -20.70
CA LEU A 376 2.00 5.97 -20.25
C LEU A 376 2.53 5.09 -21.39
N PHE A 377 1.98 5.24 -22.60
CA PHE A 377 2.48 4.52 -23.77
C PHE A 377 3.89 4.99 -24.15
N ALA A 378 4.15 6.29 -24.13
CA ALA A 378 5.45 6.87 -24.40
C ALA A 378 6.51 6.37 -23.40
N TYR A 379 6.22 6.48 -22.10
CA TYR A 379 7.09 6.02 -21.02
C TYR A 379 7.41 4.54 -21.14
N THR A 380 6.38 3.71 -21.37
CA THR A 380 6.54 2.27 -21.53
C THR A 380 7.44 1.90 -22.71
N ASN A 381 7.38 2.65 -23.81
CA ASN A 381 8.27 2.48 -24.95
C ASN A 381 9.68 3.02 -24.68
N LEU A 382 9.81 4.10 -23.92
CA LEU A 382 11.10 4.65 -23.49
C LEU A 382 11.88 3.63 -22.65
N VAL A 383 11.22 2.98 -21.68
CA VAL A 383 11.78 1.90 -20.86
C VAL A 383 12.29 0.74 -21.73
N GLN A 384 11.60 0.44 -22.83
CA GLN A 384 12.00 -0.57 -23.82
C GLN A 384 13.04 -0.05 -24.84
N ASN A 385 13.63 1.12 -24.63
CA ASN A 385 14.61 1.77 -25.52
C ASN A 385 14.08 2.11 -26.93
N LYS A 386 12.75 2.24 -27.10
CA LYS A 386 12.09 2.64 -28.36
C LYS A 386 11.93 4.17 -28.41
N VAL A 387 13.07 4.88 -28.40
CA VAL A 387 13.14 6.34 -28.17
C VAL A 387 12.33 7.16 -29.19
N ALA A 388 12.38 6.82 -30.48
CA ALA A 388 11.65 7.56 -31.51
C ALA A 388 10.12 7.48 -31.31
N LEU A 389 9.62 6.29 -30.97
CA LEU A 389 8.21 6.06 -30.69
C LEU A 389 7.79 6.76 -29.39
N ALA A 390 8.63 6.69 -28.35
CA ALA A 390 8.38 7.39 -27.10
C ALA A 390 8.23 8.91 -27.33
N ARG A 391 9.17 9.52 -28.08
CA ARG A 391 9.12 10.96 -28.41
C ARG A 391 7.82 11.35 -29.08
N GLN A 392 7.40 10.61 -30.10
CA GLN A 392 6.15 10.87 -30.83
C GLN A 392 4.93 10.93 -29.90
N TYR A 393 4.85 10.03 -28.92
CA TYR A 393 3.70 9.98 -28.02
C TYR A 393 3.80 10.94 -26.84
N TYR A 394 5.00 11.31 -26.40
CA TYR A 394 5.18 12.45 -25.51
C TYR A 394 4.71 13.76 -26.16
N GLU A 395 5.04 14.00 -27.42
CA GLU A 395 4.56 15.17 -28.17
C GLU A 395 3.02 15.20 -28.27
N LYS A 396 2.38 14.06 -28.49
CA LYS A 396 0.90 13.95 -28.46
C LYS A 396 0.30 14.25 -27.09
N SER A 397 0.93 13.77 -26.01
CA SER A 397 0.49 14.07 -24.65
C SER A 397 0.57 15.57 -24.36
N LEU A 398 1.72 16.19 -24.68
CA LEU A 398 1.99 17.61 -24.45
C LEU A 398 1.07 18.54 -25.26
N ALA A 399 0.61 18.10 -26.44
CA ALA A 399 -0.34 18.86 -27.25
C ALA A 399 -1.75 18.95 -26.61
N ILE A 400 -2.09 18.05 -25.68
CA ILE A 400 -3.39 18.00 -25.00
C ILE A 400 -3.31 18.68 -23.63
N ALA A 401 -2.26 18.38 -22.87
CA ALA A 401 -1.99 18.99 -21.58
C ALA A 401 -0.54 19.47 -21.56
N PRO A 402 -0.26 20.77 -21.35
CA PRO A 402 1.11 21.26 -21.22
C PRO A 402 1.82 20.55 -20.05
N PRO A 403 3.16 20.54 -20.04
CA PRO A 403 3.92 19.83 -19.01
C PRO A 403 3.46 20.28 -17.62
N ARG A 404 3.22 19.31 -16.73
CA ARG A 404 2.96 19.56 -15.32
C ARG A 404 4.27 19.73 -14.56
#